data_AF-A0A938SIJ7-F1
#
_entry.id   AF-A0A938SIJ7-F1
#
_cell.length_a   1.000
_cell.length_b   1.000
_cell.length_c   1.000
_cell.angle_alpha   90.00
_cell.angle_beta   90.00
_cell.angle_gamma   90.00
#
_symmetry.space_group_name_H-M   'P 1'
#
loop_
_entity.id
_entity.type
_entity.pdbx_description
1 polymer ?
#
loop_
_entity_poly.entity_id
_entity_poly.type
_entity_poly.pdbx_seq_one_letter_code
_entity_poly.pdbx_strand_id
1 'polypeptide(L)'
;MYRPIALLLLAPLVLATALFTPQRRSGRADFTFVSGQEPSTLDPALMTGILEGQLAAALFEGLTVYDPVDLSPRPGVAESWTVSADRRTYTFRLRASAWSDGEPVTAYDFVYSWLRVLNPKTAAEYAYQLYDYIENAKRFYNGEVGADAVGIKALDDYTLEVKLAKPTPYFLDLVSFWTYLPVNRRCVEQHGNQWTRPGKVVGNGPFLLAEWWLNEKIRLKKNPRYWDAASVALDTV
;
A
#
# COMPACT_ATOMS: atom_id res chain seq x y z
N MET A 1 12.15 39.40 -76.65
CA MET A 1 12.80 38.08 -76.63
C MET A 1 13.06 37.73 -75.16
N TYR A 2 12.46 36.63 -74.65
CA TYR A 2 12.69 35.84 -73.42
C TYR A 2 13.47 36.44 -72.22
N ARG A 3 13.20 36.20 -70.92
CA ARG A 3 12.09 35.76 -70.04
C ARG A 3 12.66 35.96 -68.58
N PRO A 4 11.86 35.89 -67.50
CA PRO A 4 12.10 36.48 -66.17
C PRO A 4 12.70 35.49 -65.15
N ILE A 5 13.26 35.95 -64.03
CA ILE A 5 13.43 35.12 -62.81
C ILE A 5 13.18 35.96 -61.54
N ALA A 6 12.19 35.50 -60.78
CA ALA A 6 11.80 35.97 -59.46
C ALA A 6 12.85 35.61 -58.40
N LEU A 7 13.18 36.53 -57.49
CA LEU A 7 13.93 36.21 -56.28
C LEU A 7 12.95 35.76 -55.19
N LEU A 8 13.06 34.48 -54.83
CA LEU A 8 12.40 33.85 -53.69
C LEU A 8 12.89 34.45 -52.37
N LEU A 9 11.93 34.80 -51.50
CA LEU A 9 12.12 35.01 -50.07
C LEU A 9 12.44 33.66 -49.39
N LEU A 10 13.66 33.52 -48.85
CA LEU A 10 14.03 32.42 -47.97
C LEU A 10 13.79 32.85 -46.52
N ALA A 11 12.76 32.29 -45.88
CA ALA A 11 12.59 32.32 -44.43
C ALA A 11 13.44 31.21 -43.78
N PRO A 12 14.18 31.46 -42.68
CA PRO A 12 14.90 30.40 -41.99
C PRO A 12 13.93 29.57 -41.16
N LEU A 13 13.78 28.30 -41.54
CA LEU A 13 13.11 27.26 -40.76
C LEU A 13 13.97 26.94 -39.54
N VAL A 14 13.63 27.52 -38.37
CA VAL A 14 14.24 27.12 -37.10
C VAL A 14 13.71 25.74 -36.74
N LEU A 15 14.51 24.73 -37.03
CA LEU A 15 14.25 23.34 -36.64
C LEU A 15 14.39 23.23 -35.12
N ALA A 16 13.27 23.25 -34.41
CA ALA A 16 13.21 22.95 -32.99
C ALA A 16 13.55 21.47 -32.80
N THR A 17 14.83 21.17 -32.57
CA THR A 17 15.26 19.87 -32.06
C THR A 17 14.77 19.75 -30.62
N ALA A 18 13.56 19.21 -30.46
CA ALA A 18 13.12 18.68 -29.18
C ALA A 18 14.20 17.69 -28.72
N LEU A 19 14.94 18.06 -27.67
CA LEU A 19 15.83 17.18 -26.95
C LEU A 19 14.98 16.05 -26.36
N PHE A 20 14.81 14.97 -27.13
CA PHE A 20 14.47 13.68 -26.57
C PHE A 20 15.68 13.26 -25.74
N THR A 21 15.73 13.69 -24.48
CA THR A 21 16.55 13.01 -23.48
C THR A 21 16.02 11.59 -23.39
N PRO A 22 16.76 10.56 -23.83
CA PRO A 22 16.32 9.19 -23.68
C PRO A 22 16.21 8.92 -22.18
N GLN A 23 14.98 8.66 -21.71
CA GLN A 23 14.77 8.23 -20.34
C GLN A 23 15.56 6.94 -20.15
N ARG A 24 16.60 6.99 -19.31
CA ARG A 24 17.51 5.86 -19.06
C ARG A 24 16.64 4.65 -18.74
N ARG A 25 16.58 3.67 -19.66
CA ARG A 25 15.95 2.39 -19.37
C ARG A 25 16.70 1.78 -18.19
N SER A 26 16.00 1.57 -17.09
CA SER A 26 16.49 0.77 -15.96
C SER A 26 17.06 -0.55 -16.51
N GLY A 27 18.27 -0.94 -16.07
CA GLY A 27 18.87 -2.22 -16.44
C GLY A 27 17.99 -3.42 -16.04
N ARG A 28 18.37 -4.63 -16.43
CA ARG A 28 17.65 -5.86 -16.03
C ARG A 28 17.53 -5.93 -14.49
N ALA A 29 16.35 -6.28 -13.98
CA ALA A 29 16.13 -6.49 -12.55
C ALA A 29 16.62 -7.89 -12.12
N ASP A 30 16.81 -8.10 -10.82
CA ASP A 30 17.26 -9.39 -10.26
C ASP A 30 16.20 -10.47 -10.47
N PHE A 31 14.93 -10.09 -10.32
CA PHE A 31 13.77 -10.90 -10.66
C PHE A 31 12.88 -10.14 -11.64
N THR A 32 12.23 -10.84 -12.56
CA THR A 32 11.29 -10.22 -13.52
C THR A 32 10.21 -11.24 -13.83
N PHE A 33 8.96 -10.83 -13.72
CA PHE A 33 7.80 -11.66 -14.03
C PHE A 33 6.75 -10.85 -14.79
N VAL A 34 5.84 -11.55 -15.47
CA VAL A 34 4.72 -10.92 -16.18
C VAL A 34 3.52 -10.89 -15.23
N SER A 35 3.09 -9.68 -14.87
CA SER A 35 1.93 -9.45 -13.98
C SER A 35 0.57 -9.71 -14.66
N GLY A 36 0.54 -9.80 -16.00
CA GLY A 36 -0.66 -10.02 -16.78
C GLY A 36 -1.35 -8.72 -17.16
N GLN A 37 -2.08 -8.11 -16.21
CA GLN A 37 -2.84 -6.87 -16.45
C GLN A 37 -2.23 -5.67 -15.71
N GLU A 38 -2.67 -4.47 -16.07
CA GLU A 38 -2.35 -3.24 -15.33
C GLU A 38 -3.14 -3.22 -14.00
N PRO A 39 -2.49 -2.97 -12.84
CA PRO A 39 -3.22 -2.83 -11.59
C PRO A 39 -4.08 -1.57 -11.62
N SER A 40 -5.33 -1.72 -11.17
CA SER A 40 -6.29 -0.61 -11.11
C SER A 40 -5.88 0.48 -10.11
N THR A 41 -5.25 0.07 -9.01
CA THR A 41 -4.78 0.93 -7.92
C THR A 41 -3.69 0.22 -7.12
N LEU A 42 -2.87 0.99 -6.40
CA LEU A 42 -1.98 0.47 -5.36
C LEU A 42 -2.41 0.92 -3.95
N ASP A 43 -3.66 1.37 -3.81
CA ASP A 43 -4.23 1.77 -2.53
C ASP A 43 -4.89 0.56 -1.87
N PRO A 44 -4.36 0.03 -0.75
CA PRO A 44 -4.85 -1.20 -0.15
C PRO A 44 -6.35 -1.19 0.20
N ALA A 45 -6.94 -0.02 0.47
CA ALA A 45 -8.37 0.10 0.75
C ALA A 45 -9.26 -0.07 -0.49
N LEU A 46 -8.71 0.10 -1.69
CA LEU A 46 -9.44 0.11 -2.96
C LEU A 46 -9.08 -1.08 -3.86
N MET A 47 -8.13 -1.92 -3.46
CA MET A 47 -7.71 -3.09 -4.23
C MET A 47 -8.77 -4.18 -4.26
N THR A 48 -8.98 -4.77 -5.43
CA THR A 48 -9.89 -5.90 -5.59
C THR A 48 -9.30 -7.12 -6.29
N GLY A 49 -8.14 -6.97 -6.95
CA GLY A 49 -7.49 -8.03 -7.69
C GLY A 49 -6.32 -8.68 -6.95
N ILE A 50 -6.01 -9.92 -7.38
CA ILE A 50 -4.89 -10.71 -6.86
C ILE A 50 -3.54 -10.06 -7.19
N LEU A 51 -3.43 -9.44 -8.38
CA LEU A 51 -2.21 -8.77 -8.80
C LEU A 51 -1.89 -7.60 -7.86
N GLU A 52 -2.88 -6.77 -7.55
CA GLU A 52 -2.73 -5.68 -6.60
C GLU A 52 -2.30 -6.22 -5.23
N GLY A 53 -2.85 -7.36 -4.79
CA GLY A 53 -2.42 -8.04 -3.56
C GLY A 53 -0.94 -8.44 -3.56
N GLN A 54 -0.40 -8.91 -4.69
CA GLN A 54 1.03 -9.23 -4.82
C GLN A 54 1.90 -7.98 -4.69
N LEU A 55 1.50 -6.88 -5.32
CA LEU A 55 2.19 -5.59 -5.21
C LEU A 55 2.06 -4.99 -3.81
N ALA A 56 0.89 -5.16 -3.17
CA ALA A 56 0.66 -4.74 -1.79
C ALA A 56 1.61 -5.41 -0.82
N ALA A 57 1.78 -6.74 -0.93
CA ALA A 57 2.71 -7.50 -0.10
C ALA A 57 4.19 -7.11 -0.31
N ALA A 58 4.52 -6.50 -1.45
CA ALA A 58 5.86 -5.96 -1.69
C ALA A 58 6.05 -4.55 -1.10
N LEU A 59 5.00 -3.72 -1.12
CA LEU A 59 5.06 -2.30 -0.74
C LEU A 59 4.71 -2.04 0.73
N PHE A 60 3.90 -2.89 1.33
CA PHE A 60 3.35 -2.73 2.67
C PHE A 60 3.42 -4.05 3.45
N GLU A 61 3.37 -3.95 4.77
CA GLU A 61 3.32 -5.11 5.66
C GLU A 61 2.26 -4.92 6.76
N GLY A 62 1.45 -5.95 7.00
CA GLY A 62 0.36 -5.95 7.96
C GLY A 62 0.78 -6.33 9.38
N LEU A 63 -0.19 -6.55 10.26
CA LEU A 63 0.07 -7.05 11.61
C LEU A 63 0.71 -8.44 11.54
N THR A 64 0.15 -9.29 10.69
CA THR A 64 0.66 -10.61 10.34
C THR A 64 0.96 -10.67 8.85
N VAL A 65 1.72 -11.69 8.46
CA VAL A 65 1.98 -12.04 7.06
C VAL A 65 1.71 -13.53 6.88
N TYR A 66 1.48 -13.98 5.65
CA TYR A 66 1.35 -15.41 5.37
C TYR A 66 2.71 -16.10 5.38
N ASP A 67 2.77 -17.30 5.95
CA ASP A 67 3.90 -18.20 5.81
C ASP A 67 4.00 -18.70 4.35
N PRO A 68 5.19 -18.68 3.73
CA PRO A 68 5.35 -19.05 2.33
C PRO A 68 5.13 -20.55 2.05
N VAL A 69 5.09 -21.41 3.09
CA VAL A 69 4.94 -22.87 2.96
C VAL A 69 3.49 -23.28 3.14
N ASP A 70 2.87 -22.89 4.25
CA ASP A 70 1.53 -23.38 4.64
C ASP A 70 0.46 -22.29 4.72
N LEU A 71 0.81 -21.04 4.41
CA LEU A 71 -0.06 -19.86 4.47
C LEU A 71 -0.61 -19.55 5.86
N SER A 72 -0.07 -20.16 6.92
CA SER A 72 -0.44 -19.80 8.29
C SER A 72 0.00 -18.37 8.62
N PRO A 73 -0.73 -17.65 9.49
CA PRO A 73 -0.37 -16.30 9.85
C PRO A 73 0.86 -16.32 10.77
N ARG A 74 1.93 -15.64 10.34
CA ARG A 74 3.15 -15.43 11.12
C ARG A 74 3.33 -13.93 11.46
N PRO A 75 4.15 -13.60 12.48
CA PRO A 75 4.43 -12.21 12.84
C PRO A 75 4.89 -11.35 11.66
N GLY A 76 4.21 -10.22 11.43
CA GLY A 76 4.60 -9.14 10.51
C GLY A 76 5.07 -7.94 11.32
N VAL A 77 4.40 -6.79 11.16
CA VAL A 77 4.62 -5.60 12.01
C VAL A 77 4.30 -5.88 13.48
N ALA A 78 3.32 -6.74 13.77
CA ALA A 78 3.13 -7.25 15.11
C ALA A 78 4.14 -8.35 15.40
N GLU A 79 4.99 -8.18 16.41
CA GLU A 79 5.94 -9.21 16.85
C GLU A 79 5.28 -10.27 17.74
N SER A 80 4.18 -9.91 18.41
CA SER A 80 3.39 -10.82 19.22
C SER A 80 1.97 -10.30 19.43
N TRP A 81 1.07 -11.16 19.90
CA TRP A 81 -0.28 -10.79 20.31
C TRP A 81 -0.81 -11.70 21.42
N THR A 82 -1.77 -11.19 22.17
CA THR A 82 -2.58 -11.97 23.12
C THR A 82 -4.02 -12.04 22.67
N VAL A 83 -4.73 -13.09 23.09
CA VAL A 83 -6.15 -13.29 22.82
C VAL A 83 -6.88 -13.50 24.14
N SER A 84 -7.94 -12.74 24.38
CA SER A 84 -8.78 -12.88 25.58
C SER A 84 -9.44 -14.26 25.69
N ALA A 85 -9.85 -14.65 26.89
CA ALA A 85 -10.49 -15.94 27.14
C ALA A 85 -11.79 -16.14 26.35
N ASP A 86 -12.53 -15.07 26.08
CA ASP A 86 -13.74 -15.08 25.26
C ASP A 86 -13.44 -15.05 23.74
N ARG A 87 -12.17 -15.00 23.34
CA ARG A 87 -11.68 -14.98 21.96
C ARG A 87 -12.19 -13.81 21.12
N ARG A 88 -12.48 -12.68 21.76
CA ARG A 88 -12.96 -11.46 21.08
C ARG A 88 -12.00 -10.29 21.13
N THR A 89 -11.04 -10.28 22.05
CA THR A 89 -10.09 -9.16 22.17
C THR A 89 -8.71 -9.65 21.80
N TYR A 90 -8.12 -9.00 20.81
CA TYR A 90 -6.75 -9.21 20.35
C TYR A 90 -5.93 -7.99 20.71
N THR A 91 -4.79 -8.19 21.39
CA THR A 91 -3.86 -7.10 21.69
C THR A 91 -2.53 -7.39 21.01
N PHE A 92 -2.22 -6.63 19.97
CA PHE A 92 -0.99 -6.75 19.20
C PHE A 92 0.09 -5.83 19.77
N ARG A 93 1.30 -6.37 19.92
CA ARG A 93 2.52 -5.59 20.19
C ARG A 93 3.28 -5.41 18.90
N LEU A 94 3.48 -4.15 18.51
CA LEU A 94 4.17 -3.79 17.28
C LEU A 94 5.67 -3.71 17.54
N ARG A 95 6.46 -4.20 16.59
CA ARG A 95 7.90 -4.01 16.61
C ARG A 95 8.27 -2.57 16.26
N ALA A 96 9.45 -2.14 16.69
CA ALA A 96 10.05 -0.91 16.17
C ALA A 96 10.32 -1.08 14.66
N SER A 97 9.56 -0.38 13.84
CA SER A 97 9.68 -0.39 12.38
C SER A 97 9.43 1.02 11.83
N ALA A 98 9.83 1.24 10.59
CA ALA A 98 9.75 2.54 9.94
C ALA A 98 9.08 2.46 8.58
N TRP A 99 8.34 3.51 8.26
CA TRP A 99 7.94 3.86 6.92
C TRP A 99 9.16 4.17 6.05
N SER A 100 9.01 4.12 4.73
CA SER A 100 10.08 4.37 3.77
C SER A 100 10.65 5.79 3.81
N ASP A 101 9.91 6.76 4.35
CA ASP A 101 10.36 8.12 4.61
C ASP A 101 11.11 8.28 5.94
N GLY A 102 11.11 7.25 6.79
CA GLY A 102 11.78 7.21 8.07
C GLY A 102 10.89 7.50 9.28
N GLU A 103 9.62 7.83 9.09
CA GLU A 103 8.67 7.93 10.20
C GLU A 103 8.44 6.56 10.85
N PRO A 104 8.22 6.49 12.17
CA PRO A 104 7.88 5.22 12.83
C PRO A 104 6.51 4.71 12.36
N VAL A 105 6.39 3.40 12.18
CA VAL A 105 5.07 2.74 12.04
C VAL A 105 4.48 2.58 13.44
N THR A 106 3.24 3.02 13.63
CA THR A 106 2.57 3.02 14.93
C THR A 106 1.20 2.37 14.88
N ALA A 107 0.63 2.05 16.04
CA ALA A 107 -0.74 1.54 16.16
C ALA A 107 -1.77 2.54 15.60
N TYR A 108 -1.46 3.84 15.62
CA TYR A 108 -2.32 4.87 15.05
C TYR A 108 -2.44 4.78 13.53
N ASP A 109 -1.43 4.25 12.83
CA ASP A 109 -1.51 4.02 11.38
C ASP A 109 -2.54 2.94 11.04
N PHE A 110 -2.59 1.87 11.84
CA PHE A 110 -3.61 0.82 11.69
C PHE A 110 -5.01 1.34 11.99
N VAL A 111 -5.18 2.10 13.09
CA VAL A 111 -6.46 2.75 13.43
C VAL A 111 -6.94 3.63 12.26
N TYR A 112 -6.06 4.50 11.74
CA TYR A 112 -6.38 5.35 10.59
C TYR A 112 -6.79 4.53 9.37
N SER A 113 -5.98 3.53 9.01
CA SER A 113 -6.17 2.74 7.79
C SER A 113 -7.48 1.97 7.82
N TRP A 114 -7.81 1.34 8.95
CA TRP A 114 -9.02 0.54 9.08
C TRP A 114 -10.27 1.41 9.17
N LEU A 115 -10.21 2.56 9.85
CA LEU A 115 -11.30 3.54 9.81
C LEU A 115 -11.50 4.13 8.42
N ARG A 116 -10.42 4.31 7.65
CA ARG A 116 -10.50 4.73 6.25
C ARG A 116 -11.21 3.68 5.40
N VAL A 117 -10.89 2.40 5.54
CA VAL A 117 -11.61 1.31 4.85
C VAL A 117 -13.09 1.29 5.25
N LEU A 118 -13.39 1.45 6.54
CA LEU A 118 -14.75 1.44 7.08
C LEU A 118 -15.56 2.70 6.75
N ASN A 119 -14.92 3.76 6.24
CA ASN A 119 -15.62 4.98 5.85
C ASN A 119 -16.30 4.76 4.49
N PRO A 120 -17.64 4.85 4.38
CA PRO A 120 -18.36 4.64 3.12
C PRO A 120 -17.91 5.57 1.98
N LYS A 121 -17.35 6.74 2.31
CA LYS A 121 -16.81 7.69 1.32
C LYS A 121 -15.56 7.17 0.61
N THR A 122 -14.85 6.23 1.21
CA THR A 122 -13.72 5.54 0.56
C THR A 122 -14.21 4.60 -0.53
N ALA A 123 -15.46 4.11 -0.45
CA ALA A 123 -16.03 3.13 -1.38
C ALA A 123 -15.18 1.85 -1.50
N ALA A 124 -14.62 1.39 -0.38
CA ALA A 124 -13.86 0.15 -0.31
C ALA A 124 -14.77 -1.07 -0.51
N GLU A 125 -14.64 -1.77 -1.63
CA GLU A 125 -15.45 -2.98 -1.92
C GLU A 125 -15.24 -4.08 -0.87
N TYR A 126 -14.03 -4.17 -0.30
CA TYR A 126 -13.67 -5.12 0.74
C TYR A 126 -14.00 -4.66 2.17
N ALA A 127 -14.71 -3.54 2.37
CA ALA A 127 -15.05 -3.04 3.71
C ALA A 127 -15.77 -4.07 4.60
N TYR A 128 -16.50 -5.02 3.98
CA TYR A 128 -17.18 -6.11 4.68
C TYR A 128 -16.23 -6.99 5.49
N GLN A 129 -14.97 -7.12 5.05
CA GLN A 129 -13.98 -7.87 5.79
C GLN A 129 -13.63 -7.24 7.14
N LEU A 130 -13.93 -5.95 7.36
CA LEU A 130 -13.77 -5.29 8.66
C LEU A 130 -15.12 -5.18 9.36
N TYR A 131 -16.15 -4.69 8.67
CA TYR A 131 -17.40 -4.34 9.34
C TYR A 131 -18.20 -5.54 9.86
N ASP A 132 -18.04 -6.73 9.28
CA ASP A 132 -18.76 -7.93 9.74
C ASP A 132 -18.08 -8.61 10.95
N TYR A 133 -16.86 -8.20 11.30
CA TYR A 133 -16.04 -8.87 12.33
C TYR A 133 -15.66 -7.97 13.50
N ILE A 134 -15.33 -6.71 13.25
CA ILE A 134 -14.92 -5.76 14.30
C ILE A 134 -16.15 -5.21 15.02
N GLU A 135 -16.09 -5.11 16.34
CA GLU A 135 -17.19 -4.58 17.16
C GLU A 135 -17.55 -3.16 16.72
N ASN A 136 -18.86 -2.89 16.58
CA ASN A 136 -19.44 -1.63 16.11
C ASN A 136 -19.01 -1.15 14.72
N ALA A 137 -18.15 -1.87 14.00
CA ALA A 137 -17.67 -1.43 12.69
C ALA A 137 -18.78 -1.34 11.64
N LYS A 138 -19.77 -2.25 11.66
CA LYS A 138 -20.99 -2.15 10.82
C LYS A 138 -21.85 -0.95 11.14
N ARG A 139 -22.01 -0.65 12.43
CA ARG A 139 -22.77 0.52 12.89
C ARG A 139 -22.08 1.81 12.45
N PHE A 140 -20.75 1.87 12.54
CA PHE A 140 -19.97 2.99 12.03
C PHE A 140 -20.08 3.13 10.51
N TYR A 141 -19.95 2.02 9.77
CA TYR A 141 -20.15 2.00 8.31
C TYR A 141 -21.54 2.51 7.91
N ASN A 142 -22.58 2.18 8.68
CA ASN A 142 -23.94 2.68 8.48
C ASN A 142 -24.18 4.12 8.97
N GLY A 143 -23.19 4.77 9.59
CA GLY A 143 -23.32 6.12 10.15
C GLY A 143 -24.11 6.19 11.47
N GLU A 144 -24.30 5.07 12.16
CA GLU A 144 -25.07 4.98 13.41
C GLU A 144 -24.24 5.34 14.66
N VAL A 145 -22.91 5.24 14.59
CA VAL A 145 -21.98 5.56 15.69
C VAL A 145 -20.73 6.28 15.17
N GLY A 146 -20.02 6.98 16.06
CA GLY A 146 -18.73 7.60 15.78
C GLY A 146 -17.57 6.60 15.70
N ALA A 147 -16.43 7.06 15.19
CA ALA A 147 -15.21 6.25 15.05
C ALA A 147 -14.67 5.77 16.41
N ASP A 148 -14.91 6.53 17.48
CA ASP A 148 -14.55 6.23 18.86
C ASP A 148 -15.27 5.00 19.43
N ALA A 149 -16.41 4.62 18.86
CA ALA A 149 -17.16 3.43 19.26
C ALA A 149 -16.69 2.14 18.57
N VAL A 150 -15.89 2.26 17.49
CA VAL A 150 -15.38 1.09 16.74
C VAL A 150 -14.35 0.36 17.59
N GLY A 151 -14.39 -0.97 17.60
CA GLY A 151 -13.50 -1.83 18.39
C GLY A 151 -12.05 -1.88 17.89
N ILE A 152 -11.43 -0.72 17.60
CA ILE A 152 -10.04 -0.58 17.14
C ILE A 152 -9.42 0.57 17.93
N LYS A 153 -8.39 0.29 18.73
CA LYS A 153 -7.79 1.27 19.61
C LYS A 153 -6.27 1.13 19.67
N ALA A 154 -5.57 2.22 19.39
CA ALA A 154 -4.17 2.37 19.80
C ALA A 154 -4.14 2.68 21.30
N LEU A 155 -3.63 1.76 22.11
CA LEU A 155 -3.43 1.98 23.55
C LEU A 155 -2.20 2.87 23.80
N ASP A 156 -1.19 2.73 22.94
CA ASP A 156 0.01 3.54 22.84
C ASP A 156 0.58 3.40 21.40
N ASP A 157 1.74 4.00 21.13
CA ASP A 157 2.40 3.98 19.80
C ASP A 157 2.61 2.56 19.25
N TYR A 158 2.80 1.55 20.11
CA TYR A 158 3.20 0.20 19.72
C TYR A 158 2.23 -0.88 20.20
N THR A 159 1.01 -0.50 20.60
CA THR A 159 0.02 -1.44 21.12
C THR A 159 -1.34 -1.18 20.52
N LEU A 160 -1.79 -2.11 19.68
CA LEU A 160 -3.10 -2.09 19.04
C LEU A 160 -4.02 -3.10 19.71
N GLU A 161 -5.13 -2.63 20.27
CA GLU A 161 -6.23 -3.47 20.74
C GLU A 161 -7.34 -3.50 19.69
N VAL A 162 -7.81 -4.71 19.38
CA VAL A 162 -8.93 -4.95 18.46
C VAL A 162 -9.96 -5.81 19.17
N LYS A 163 -11.20 -5.31 19.23
CA LYS A 163 -12.33 -6.02 19.79
C LYS A 163 -13.28 -6.44 18.69
N LEU A 164 -13.57 -7.74 18.65
CA LEU A 164 -14.42 -8.38 17.66
C LEU A 164 -15.86 -8.47 18.16
N ALA A 165 -16.81 -8.38 17.23
CA ALA A 165 -18.24 -8.54 17.51
C ALA A 165 -18.58 -9.95 18.03
N LYS A 166 -17.83 -10.96 17.58
CA LYS A 166 -17.96 -12.37 17.96
C LYS A 166 -16.60 -13.08 17.84
N PRO A 167 -16.41 -14.25 18.46
CA PRO A 167 -15.18 -15.02 18.29
C PRO A 167 -14.94 -15.36 16.81
N THR A 168 -13.76 -14.99 16.30
CA THR A 168 -13.35 -15.23 14.90
C THR A 168 -12.00 -15.94 14.89
N PRO A 169 -11.96 -17.29 14.82
CA PRO A 169 -10.72 -18.06 14.94
C PRO A 169 -9.66 -17.72 13.88
N TYR A 170 -10.09 -17.30 12.69
CA TYR A 170 -9.25 -16.92 11.55
C TYR A 170 -8.95 -15.41 11.49
N PHE A 171 -9.12 -14.67 12.60
CA PHE A 171 -8.88 -13.23 12.60
C PHE A 171 -7.43 -12.87 12.25
N LEU A 172 -6.47 -13.73 12.63
CA LEU A 172 -5.06 -13.56 12.27
C LEU A 172 -4.85 -13.69 10.76
N ASP A 173 -5.61 -14.55 10.07
CA ASP A 173 -5.56 -14.63 8.60
C ASP A 173 -6.14 -13.38 7.94
N LEU A 174 -7.15 -12.75 8.55
CA LEU A 174 -7.75 -11.50 8.05
C LEU A 174 -6.73 -10.35 8.12
N VAL A 175 -6.01 -10.20 9.23
CA VAL A 175 -5.03 -9.12 9.39
C VAL A 175 -3.72 -9.32 8.60
N SER A 176 -3.59 -10.45 7.89
CA SER A 176 -2.58 -10.67 6.84
C SER A 176 -3.04 -10.18 5.45
N PHE A 177 -4.34 -9.93 5.25
CA PHE A 177 -4.91 -9.58 3.95
C PHE A 177 -4.70 -8.09 3.62
N TRP A 178 -4.66 -7.74 2.32
CA TRP A 178 -4.27 -6.38 1.91
C TRP A 178 -5.18 -5.27 2.42
N THR A 179 -6.48 -5.54 2.54
CA THR A 179 -7.46 -4.58 3.08
C THR A 179 -7.12 -4.15 4.52
N TYR A 180 -6.36 -4.97 5.26
CA TYR A 180 -5.93 -4.71 6.62
C TYR A 180 -4.54 -4.05 6.72
N LEU A 181 -3.85 -3.83 5.61
CA LEU A 181 -2.53 -3.21 5.60
C LEU A 181 -2.59 -1.76 6.08
N PRO A 182 -1.60 -1.31 6.86
CA PRO A 182 -1.49 0.08 7.25
C PRO A 182 -1.05 0.93 6.04
N VAL A 183 -1.47 2.18 6.02
CA VAL A 183 -0.98 3.21 5.10
C VAL A 183 -0.51 4.43 5.89
N ASN A 184 0.52 5.13 5.41
CA ASN A 184 1.00 6.34 6.06
C ASN A 184 -0.02 7.47 5.89
N ARG A 185 -0.63 7.90 7.00
CA ARG A 185 -1.69 8.93 7.01
C ARG A 185 -1.26 10.23 6.33
N ARG A 186 -0.05 10.71 6.60
CA ARG A 186 0.45 11.99 6.07
C ARG A 186 0.57 11.92 4.55
N CYS A 187 1.13 10.85 4.02
CA CYS A 187 1.23 10.60 2.59
C CYS A 187 -0.15 10.60 1.91
N VAL A 188 -1.12 9.87 2.48
CA VAL A 188 -2.48 9.79 1.95
C VAL A 188 -3.16 11.16 1.94
N GLU A 189 -3.13 11.89 3.07
CA GLU A 189 -3.76 13.21 3.20
C GLU A 189 -3.08 14.27 2.31
N GLN A 190 -1.75 14.23 2.20
CA GLN A 190 -0.98 15.21 1.41
C GLN A 190 -1.16 15.04 -0.10
N HIS A 191 -1.27 13.79 -0.57
CA HIS A 191 -1.26 13.49 -2.00
C HIS A 191 -2.62 13.05 -2.56
N GLY A 192 -3.62 12.82 -1.71
CA GLY A 192 -4.97 12.42 -2.10
C GLY A 192 -4.93 11.22 -3.05
N ASN A 193 -5.74 11.23 -4.11
CA ASN A 193 -5.82 10.11 -5.07
C ASN A 193 -4.51 9.76 -5.80
N GLN A 194 -3.45 10.57 -5.66
CA GLN A 194 -2.15 10.30 -6.26
C GLN A 194 -1.11 9.78 -5.27
N TRP A 195 -1.48 9.52 -4.01
CA TRP A 195 -0.55 9.09 -2.97
C TRP A 195 0.21 7.81 -3.34
N THR A 196 -0.40 6.94 -4.15
CA THR A 196 0.17 5.67 -4.62
C THR A 196 1.15 5.78 -5.80
N ARG A 197 1.42 7.00 -6.30
CA ARG A 197 2.31 7.18 -7.46
C ARG A 197 3.80 7.07 -7.08
N PRO A 198 4.68 6.68 -8.02
CA PRO A 198 6.12 6.69 -7.79
C PRO A 198 6.61 8.04 -7.27
N GLY A 199 7.48 8.02 -6.27
CA GLY A 199 8.00 9.23 -5.61
C GLY A 199 7.04 9.89 -4.61
N LYS A 200 5.80 9.38 -4.46
CA LYS A 200 4.84 9.84 -3.45
C LYS A 200 4.53 8.76 -2.42
N VAL A 201 4.38 7.51 -2.86
CA VAL A 201 3.97 6.40 -1.99
C VAL A 201 4.98 6.16 -0.88
N VAL A 202 4.46 6.11 0.34
CA VAL A 202 5.20 5.76 1.55
C VAL A 202 4.68 4.41 2.04
N GLY A 203 5.57 3.43 2.08
CA GLY A 203 5.26 2.05 2.43
C GLY A 203 6.19 1.53 3.53
N ASN A 204 5.77 0.48 4.22
CA ASN A 204 6.52 -0.18 5.28
C ASN A 204 6.96 -1.60 4.91
N GLY A 205 6.76 -2.02 3.66
CA GLY A 205 7.12 -3.35 3.16
C GLY A 205 8.57 -3.48 2.67
N PRO A 206 8.95 -4.66 2.16
CA PRO A 206 10.31 -4.99 1.75
C PRO A 206 10.81 -4.22 0.52
N PHE A 207 9.91 -3.68 -0.30
CA PHE A 207 10.24 -2.92 -1.51
C PHE A 207 9.54 -1.56 -1.57
N LEU A 208 10.10 -0.69 -2.40
CA LEU A 208 9.62 0.64 -2.73
C LEU A 208 9.22 0.69 -4.19
N LEU A 209 8.15 1.42 -4.50
CA LEU A 209 7.75 1.70 -5.88
C LEU A 209 8.75 2.68 -6.52
N ALA A 210 9.61 2.19 -7.41
CA ALA A 210 10.62 2.99 -8.09
C ALA A 210 10.07 3.61 -9.38
N GLU A 211 9.41 2.81 -10.21
CA GLU A 211 8.83 3.24 -11.48
C GLU A 211 7.47 2.59 -11.69
N TRP A 212 6.57 3.31 -12.35
CA TRP A 212 5.29 2.76 -12.82
C TRP A 212 4.96 3.38 -14.18
N TRP A 213 5.13 2.57 -15.22
CA TRP A 213 4.87 2.93 -16.61
C TRP A 213 3.61 2.18 -17.02
N LEU A 214 2.52 2.95 -17.20
CA LEU A 214 1.18 2.39 -17.44
C LEU A 214 1.20 1.45 -18.66
N ASN A 215 0.64 0.26 -18.50
CA ASN A 215 0.58 -0.81 -19.51
C ASN A 215 1.95 -1.30 -20.00
N GLU A 216 3.03 -1.02 -19.29
CA GLU A 216 4.38 -1.45 -19.66
C GLU A 216 5.09 -2.18 -18.53
N LYS A 217 5.36 -1.50 -17.41
CA LYS A 217 6.10 -2.10 -16.29
C LYS A 217 5.90 -1.37 -14.98
N ILE A 218 6.03 -2.12 -13.89
CA ILE A 218 6.26 -1.60 -12.54
C ILE A 218 7.66 -2.06 -12.13
N ARG A 219 8.45 -1.15 -11.57
CA ARG A 219 9.76 -1.48 -10.99
C ARG A 219 9.74 -1.24 -9.51
N LEU A 220 10.16 -2.25 -8.76
CA LEU A 220 10.34 -2.19 -7.33
C LEU A 220 11.84 -2.17 -7.01
N LYS A 221 12.21 -1.47 -5.95
CA LYS A 221 13.58 -1.47 -5.39
C LYS A 221 13.55 -1.81 -3.92
N LYS A 222 14.56 -2.50 -3.42
CA LYS A 222 14.65 -2.87 -2.00
C LYS A 222 14.46 -1.65 -1.08
N ASN A 223 13.67 -1.81 -0.03
CA ASN A 223 13.48 -0.80 0.99
C ASN A 223 14.56 -0.96 2.08
N PRO A 224 15.54 -0.05 2.17
CA PRO A 224 16.59 -0.16 3.18
C PRO A 224 16.09 0.10 4.61
N ARG A 225 14.88 0.65 4.77
CA ARG A 225 14.27 0.94 6.07
C ARG A 225 13.31 -0.15 6.55
N TYR A 226 13.06 -1.18 5.73
CA TYR A 226 12.26 -2.31 6.15
C TYR A 226 12.92 -3.01 7.33
N TRP A 227 12.13 -3.39 8.34
CA TRP A 227 12.67 -3.90 9.60
C TRP A 227 13.47 -5.20 9.41
N ASP A 228 13.12 -6.01 8.39
CA ASP A 228 13.79 -7.24 8.01
C ASP A 228 14.57 -7.11 6.68
N ALA A 229 15.08 -5.91 6.37
CA ALA A 229 15.78 -5.67 5.10
C ALA A 229 17.01 -6.59 4.89
N ALA A 230 17.59 -7.11 5.97
CA ALA A 230 18.71 -8.05 5.91
C ALA A 230 18.32 -9.40 5.28
N SER A 231 17.07 -9.84 5.46
CA SER A 231 16.55 -11.10 4.91
C SER A 231 16.10 -10.98 3.45
N VAL A 232 15.98 -9.75 2.92
CA VAL A 232 15.59 -9.50 1.53
C VAL A 232 16.80 -9.63 0.61
N ALA A 233 16.89 -10.70 -0.17
CA ALA A 233 18.02 -10.98 -1.06
C ALA A 233 18.01 -10.20 -2.39
N LEU A 234 16.84 -9.77 -2.86
CA LEU A 234 16.67 -9.07 -4.14
C LEU A 234 16.82 -7.56 -3.95
N ASP A 235 17.57 -6.89 -4.83
CA ASP A 235 17.67 -5.43 -4.84
C ASP A 235 16.59 -4.80 -5.73
N THR A 236 16.19 -5.50 -6.79
CA THR A 236 15.20 -5.03 -7.78
C THR A 236 14.29 -6.13 -8.30
N VAL A 237 13.01 -5.76 -8.53
CA VAL A 237 11.98 -6.59 -9.16
C VAL A 237 11.31 -5.81 -10.29
#